data_AF-A0A6J7PXM5-F1
#
_entry.id   AF-A0A6J7PXM5-F1
#
_cell.length_a   1.000
_cell.length_b   1.000
_cell.length_c   1.000
_cell.angle_alpha   90.00
_cell.angle_beta   90.00
_cell.angle_gamma   90.00
#
_symmetry.space_group_name_H-M   'P 1'
#
loop_
_entity.id
_entity.type
_entity.pdbx_description
1 polymer ?
#
loop_
_entity_poly.entity_id
_entity_poly.type
_entity_poly.pdbx_seq_one_letter_code
_entity_poly.pdbx_strand_id
1 'polypeptide(L)'
;MKAATSIAFAPGASEPISHYAENLTPIGKITWRKRAHVRGRVTVIRTAPRGSAPAVDVEVWDESGGVTLQFIGRREIAGLEVGREIAAEGMVGEENGSLTILNPSYELH
;
A
#
# COMPACT_ATOMS: atom_id res chain seq x y z
N MET A 1 23.18 -31.64 -43.85
CA MET A 1 23.74 -31.85 -42.50
C MET A 1 23.29 -30.70 -41.62
N LYS A 2 22.62 -30.99 -40.50
CA LYS A 2 22.20 -30.02 -39.47
C LYS A 2 23.36 -29.72 -38.52
N ALA A 3 23.51 -28.46 -38.09
CA ALA A 3 23.96 -27.99 -36.76
C ALA A 3 24.26 -26.48 -36.86
N ALA A 4 24.07 -25.61 -35.88
CA ALA A 4 23.28 -25.60 -34.65
C ALA A 4 23.21 -24.11 -34.23
N THR A 5 22.03 -23.65 -33.84
CA THR A 5 21.82 -22.36 -33.17
C THR A 5 22.54 -22.34 -31.82
N SER A 6 23.17 -21.22 -31.48
CA SER A 6 23.34 -20.82 -30.08
C SER A 6 23.06 -19.33 -29.96
N ILE A 7 21.90 -19.02 -29.38
CA ILE A 7 21.55 -17.68 -28.91
C ILE A 7 22.10 -17.59 -27.49
N ALA A 8 23.03 -16.67 -27.26
CA ALA A 8 23.53 -16.39 -25.92
C ALA A 8 22.42 -15.74 -25.09
N PHE A 9 22.01 -16.38 -24.00
CA PHE A 9 21.12 -15.78 -23.00
C PHE A 9 22.01 -14.98 -22.03
N ALA A 10 21.86 -13.66 -22.03
CA ALA A 10 22.46 -12.83 -20.99
C ALA A 10 21.84 -13.20 -19.62
N PRO A 11 22.63 -13.26 -18.54
CA PRO A 11 22.06 -13.48 -17.22
C PRO A 11 21.19 -12.27 -16.85
N GLY A 12 19.87 -12.47 -16.85
CA GLY A 12 18.93 -11.50 -16.32
C GLY A 12 19.27 -11.27 -14.86
N ALA A 13 19.81 -10.09 -14.55
CA ALA A 13 19.95 -9.62 -13.19
C ALA A 13 18.55 -9.64 -12.58
N SER A 14 18.31 -10.61 -11.69
CA SER A 14 17.14 -10.61 -10.83
C SER A 14 17.34 -9.47 -9.83
N GLU A 15 17.07 -8.24 -10.25
CA GLU A 15 16.83 -7.17 -9.28
C GLU A 15 15.73 -7.69 -8.35
N PRO A 16 15.91 -7.55 -7.03
CA PRO A 16 14.84 -7.90 -6.11
C PRO A 16 13.61 -7.10 -6.57
N ILE A 17 12.47 -7.78 -6.74
CA ILE A 17 11.20 -7.10 -6.98
C ILE A 17 11.00 -6.21 -5.75
N SER A 18 11.33 -4.92 -5.90
CA SER A 18 11.11 -3.97 -4.83
C SER A 18 9.61 -3.89 -4.62
N HIS A 19 9.17 -4.17 -3.39
CA HIS A 19 7.80 -3.93 -2.95
C HIS A 19 7.50 -2.44 -2.74
N TYR A 20 8.45 -1.58 -3.11
CA TYR A 20 8.42 -0.14 -2.98
C TYR A 20 8.68 0.47 -4.34
N ALA A 21 7.69 1.13 -4.92
CA ALA A 21 7.96 2.15 -5.93
C ALA A 21 8.91 3.17 -5.30
N GLU A 22 10.05 3.46 -5.95
CA GLU A 22 11.03 4.44 -5.43
C GLU A 22 10.44 5.85 -5.26
N ASN A 23 9.30 6.12 -5.91
CA ASN A 23 8.66 7.42 -5.91
C ASN A 23 7.42 7.42 -5.01
N LEU A 24 7.53 8.14 -3.88
CA LEU A 24 6.37 8.51 -3.08
C LEU A 24 5.43 9.40 -3.91
N THR A 25 4.17 9.01 -3.95
CA THR A 25 3.09 9.78 -4.54
C THR A 25 2.42 10.61 -3.44
N PRO A 26 2.30 11.94 -3.61
CA PRO A 26 1.50 12.75 -2.69
C PRO A 26 0.08 12.20 -2.61
N ILE A 27 -0.46 12.06 -1.40
CA ILE A 27 -1.75 11.39 -1.17
C ILE A 27 -2.87 12.04 -1.98
N GLY A 28 -2.91 13.37 -2.06
CA GLY A 28 -3.89 14.12 -2.86
C GLY A 28 -3.77 13.93 -4.37
N LYS A 29 -2.72 13.27 -4.87
CA LYS A 29 -2.50 12.98 -6.30
C LYS A 29 -2.70 11.51 -6.65
N ILE A 30 -3.02 10.65 -5.69
CA ILE A 30 -3.29 9.24 -5.99
C ILE A 30 -4.55 9.12 -6.85
N THR A 31 -4.61 8.10 -7.68
CA THR A 31 -5.70 7.91 -8.64
C THR A 31 -6.28 6.52 -8.54
N TRP A 32 -7.60 6.41 -8.64
CA TRP A 32 -8.31 5.13 -8.68
C TRP A 32 -7.72 4.17 -9.71
N ARG A 33 -7.64 2.89 -9.32
CA ARG A 33 -7.10 1.77 -10.10
C ARG A 33 -5.67 1.97 -10.58
N LYS A 34 -4.89 2.84 -9.93
CA LYS A 34 -3.43 2.87 -10.06
C LYS A 34 -2.77 2.45 -8.75
N ARG A 35 -1.60 1.85 -8.88
CA ARG A 35 -0.72 1.58 -7.75
C ARG A 35 -0.19 2.91 -7.23
N ALA A 36 -0.17 3.07 -5.91
CA ALA A 36 0.41 4.23 -5.25
C ALA A 36 1.25 3.77 -4.07
N HIS A 37 2.40 4.42 -3.89
CA HIS A 37 3.21 4.34 -2.68
C HIS A 37 3.11 5.70 -2.02
N VAL A 38 2.53 5.76 -0.83
CA VAL A 38 2.26 7.01 -0.09
C VAL A 38 2.96 6.99 1.25
N ARG A 39 3.22 8.17 1.81
CA ARG A 39 3.70 8.34 3.19
C ARG A 39 2.92 9.48 3.83
N GLY A 40 2.51 9.28 5.07
CA GLY A 40 1.81 10.30 5.82
C GLY A 40 1.66 9.93 7.29
N ARG A 41 0.90 10.76 8.00
CA ARG A 41 0.64 10.58 9.42
C ARG A 41 -0.73 9.94 9.64
N VAL A 42 -0.78 8.96 10.54
CA VAL A 42 -2.03 8.37 10.99
C VAL A 42 -2.83 9.40 11.76
N THR A 43 -4.07 9.66 11.32
CA THR A 43 -4.97 10.64 11.94
C THR A 43 -6.12 9.98 12.66
N VAL A 44 -6.60 8.85 12.12
CA VAL A 44 -7.73 8.09 12.69
C VAL A 44 -7.45 6.61 12.55
N ILE A 45 -7.83 5.84 13.58
CA ILE A 45 -7.89 4.38 13.55
C ILE A 45 -9.31 3.97 13.94
N ARG A 46 -9.97 3.18 13.11
CA ARG A 46 -11.30 2.61 13.39
C ARG A 46 -11.24 1.10 13.29
N THR A 47 -11.75 0.41 14.31
CA THR A 47 -11.90 -1.04 14.29
C THR A 47 -13.34 -1.42 14.00
N ALA A 48 -13.55 -2.46 13.19
CA ALA A 48 -14.88 -2.97 12.91
C ALA A 48 -15.61 -3.39 14.21
N PRO A 49 -16.96 -3.24 14.27
CA PRO A 49 -17.75 -3.61 15.44
C PRO A 49 -17.54 -5.05 15.91
N ARG A 50 -17.90 -5.30 17.17
CA ARG A 50 -17.93 -6.66 17.72
C ARG A 50 -19.03 -7.45 17.00
N GLY A 51 -18.67 -8.60 16.43
CA GLY A 51 -19.58 -9.49 15.70
C GLY A 51 -19.54 -9.36 14.17
N SER A 52 -18.95 -8.31 13.60
CA SER A 52 -18.68 -8.23 12.16
C SER A 52 -17.35 -8.92 11.80
N ALA A 53 -17.12 -9.10 10.50
CA ALA A 53 -15.80 -9.49 10.01
C ALA A 53 -14.72 -8.52 10.54
N PRO A 54 -13.55 -9.02 10.97
CA PRO A 54 -12.47 -8.18 11.50
C PRO A 54 -11.93 -7.26 10.40
N ALA A 55 -11.88 -5.96 10.68
CA ALA A 55 -11.17 -4.98 9.86
C ALA A 55 -10.66 -3.83 10.72
N VAL A 56 -9.58 -3.20 10.26
CA VAL A 56 -9.03 -1.95 10.80
C VAL A 56 -8.90 -0.96 9.65
N ASP A 57 -9.60 0.17 9.76
CA ASP A 57 -9.46 1.30 8.85
C ASP A 57 -8.53 2.33 9.48
N VAL A 58 -7.59 2.84 8.69
CA VAL A 58 -6.55 3.79 9.12
C VAL A 58 -6.55 4.96 8.16
N GLU A 59 -6.93 6.14 8.64
CA GLU A 59 -6.84 7.35 7.82
C GLU A 59 -5.45 7.95 7.93
N VAL A 60 -4.81 8.14 6.77
CA VAL A 60 -3.47 8.69 6.64
C VAL A 60 -3.55 9.99 5.86
N TRP A 61 -2.91 11.03 6.37
CA TRP A 61 -2.86 12.35 5.75
C TRP A 61 -1.43 12.83 5.54
N ASP A 62 -1.23 13.52 4.44
CA ASP A 62 -0.08 14.39 4.20
C ASP A 62 -0.59 15.82 3.91
N GLU A 63 0.30 16.72 3.50
CA GLU A 63 -0.05 18.10 3.15
C GLU A 63 -0.95 18.23 1.90
N SER A 64 -1.06 17.17 1.10
CA SER A 64 -1.77 17.16 -0.18
C SER A 64 -3.15 16.51 -0.11
N GLY A 65 -3.40 15.60 0.84
CA GLY A 65 -4.71 14.96 1.01
C GLY A 65 -4.71 13.77 1.97
N GLY A 66 -5.84 13.04 1.97
CA GLY A 66 -6.06 11.87 2.82
C GLY A 66 -6.39 10.61 2.03
N VAL A 67 -6.04 9.45 2.59
CA VAL A 67 -6.38 8.11 2.07
C VAL A 67 -6.65 7.17 3.23
N THR A 68 -7.56 6.22 3.02
CA THR A 68 -7.82 5.14 3.99
C THR A 68 -6.97 3.92 3.65
N LEU A 69 -6.25 3.39 4.62
CA LEU A 69 -5.65 2.05 4.55
C LEU A 69 -6.59 1.09 5.27
N GLN A 70 -7.12 0.09 4.57
CA GLN A 70 -8.05 -0.87 5.14
C GLN A 70 -7.39 -2.24 5.29
N PHE A 71 -7.23 -2.68 6.54
CA PHE A 71 -6.67 -3.98 6.89
C PHE A 71 -7.79 -4.94 7.28
N ILE A 72 -8.27 -5.73 6.33
CA ILE A 72 -9.25 -6.79 6.60
C ILE A 72 -8.58 -8.00 7.24
N GLY A 73 -9.36 -8.82 7.96
CA GLY A 73 -8.87 -10.00 8.65
C GLY A 73 -8.19 -9.69 10.00
N ARG A 74 -8.07 -8.41 10.37
CA ARG A 74 -7.30 -7.96 11.52
C ARG A 74 -8.17 -7.13 12.47
N ARG A 75 -7.89 -7.22 13.77
CA ARG A 75 -8.54 -6.41 14.82
C ARG A 75 -7.65 -5.26 15.29
N GLU A 76 -6.35 -5.41 15.12
CA GLU A 76 -5.34 -4.44 15.47
C GLU A 76 -4.14 -4.60 14.53
N ILE A 77 -3.32 -3.55 14.45
CA ILE A 77 -2.01 -3.57 13.81
C ILE A 77 -1.00 -3.19 14.89
N ALA A 78 -0.08 -4.11 15.21
CA ALA A 78 0.89 -3.88 16.28
C ALA A 78 1.74 -2.64 15.99
N GLY A 79 1.86 -1.77 16.98
CA GLY A 79 2.65 -0.53 16.88
C GLY A 79 2.00 0.61 16.10
N LEU A 80 0.81 0.41 15.52
CA LEU A 80 0.07 1.46 14.82
C LEU A 80 -0.70 2.33 15.82
N GLU A 81 -0.40 3.63 15.82
CA GLU A 81 -1.00 4.61 16.73
C GLU A 81 -1.32 5.91 15.98
N VAL A 82 -2.31 6.67 16.47
CA VAL A 82 -2.57 8.02 15.94
C VAL A 82 -1.34 8.90 16.17
N GLY A 83 -0.98 9.67 15.15
CA GLY A 83 0.21 10.52 15.16
C GLY A 83 1.48 9.84 14.68
N ARG A 84 1.51 8.50 14.59
CA ARG A 84 2.62 7.74 13.99
C ARG A 84 2.68 7.97 12.48
N GLU A 85 3.88 7.93 11.93
CA GLU A 85 4.09 8.00 10.49
C GLU A 85 4.11 6.59 9.89
N ILE A 86 3.51 6.47 8.70
CA ILE A 86 3.37 5.22 7.98
C ILE A 86 3.64 5.45 6.50
N ALA A 87 4.42 4.56 5.89
CA ALA A 87 4.49 4.40 4.45
C ALA A 87 3.63 3.21 4.05
N ALA A 88 2.88 3.34 2.95
CA ALA A 88 2.00 2.29 2.47
C ALA A 88 1.98 2.22 0.95
N GLU A 89 2.01 0.99 0.42
CA GLU A 89 1.89 0.73 -1.00
C GLU A 89 0.74 -0.24 -1.30
N GLY A 90 -0.05 0.08 -2.32
CA GLY A 90 -0.97 -0.88 -2.90
C GLY A 90 -1.77 -0.31 -4.07
N MET A 91 -2.77 -1.06 -4.49
CA MET A 91 -3.72 -0.60 -5.49
C MET A 91 -4.76 0.30 -4.85
N VAL A 92 -4.95 1.50 -5.42
CA VAL A 92 -5.97 2.43 -4.98
C VAL A 92 -7.34 1.97 -5.48
N GLY A 93 -8.23 1.66 -4.55
CA GLY A 93 -9.65 1.45 -4.75
C GLY A 93 -10.48 2.63 -4.25
N GLU A 94 -11.77 2.40 -4.10
CA GLU A 94 -12.73 3.34 -3.54
C GLU A 94 -13.69 2.57 -2.64
N GLU A 95 -13.98 3.11 -1.46
CA GLU A 95 -14.96 2.59 -0.51
C GLU A 95 -15.75 3.79 0.02
N ASN A 96 -17.08 3.77 -0.09
CA ASN A 96 -17.96 4.86 0.35
C ASN A 96 -17.51 6.27 -0.12
N GLY A 97 -17.05 6.40 -1.37
CA GLY A 97 -16.59 7.68 -1.93
C GLY A 97 -15.20 8.14 -1.47
N SER A 98 -14.49 7.34 -0.67
CA SER A 98 -13.13 7.64 -0.20
C SER A 98 -12.11 6.73 -0.87
N LEU A 99 -11.00 7.30 -1.33
CA LEU A 99 -9.88 6.52 -1.86
C LEU A 99 -9.32 5.64 -0.76
N THR A 100 -9.17 4.35 -1.08
CA THR A 100 -8.81 3.33 -0.10
C THR A 100 -7.77 2.39 -0.69
N ILE A 101 -6.76 2.01 0.09
CA ILE A 101 -5.84 0.93 -0.26
C ILE A 101 -6.14 -0.25 0.65
N LEU A 102 -6.59 -1.36 0.06
CA LEU A 102 -6.97 -2.57 0.79
C LEU A 102 -5.77 -3.48 0.98
N ASN A 103 -5.52 -3.91 2.22
CA ASN A 103 -4.36 -4.69 2.67
C ASN A 103 -3.04 -4.22 2.03
N PRO A 104 -2.66 -2.94 2.21
CA PRO A 104 -1.41 -2.45 1.68
C PRO A 104 -0.22 -3.17 2.31
N SER A 105 0.89 -3.22 1.57
CA SER A 105 2.21 -3.34 2.20
C SER A 105 2.50 -2.06 2.97
N TYR A 106 3.04 -2.13 4.17
CA TYR A 106 3.26 -0.94 4.99
C TYR A 106 4.53 -1.02 5.84
N GLU A 107 5.06 0.15 6.17
CA GLU A 107 6.17 0.35 7.09
C GLU A 107 5.79 1.39 8.14
N LEU A 108 6.08 1.10 9.41
CA LEU A 108 5.89 2.02 10.51
C LEU A 108 7.22 2.73 10.80
N HIS A 109 7.18 4.05 10.92
CA HIS A 109 8.32 4.89 11.28
C HIS A 109 8.16 5.44 12.70
#